data_AF-A0A2I0H047-F1
#
_entry.id   AF-A0A2I0H047-F1
#
_cell.length_a   1.000
_cell.length_b   1.000
_cell.length_c   1.000
_cell.angle_alpha   90.00
_cell.angle_beta   90.00
_cell.angle_gamma   90.00
#
_symmetry.space_group_name_H-M   'P 1'
#
loop_
_entity.id
_entity.type
_entity.pdbx_description
1 polymer ?
#
loop_
_entity_poly.entity_id
_entity_poly.type
_entity_poly.pdbx_seq_one_letter_code
_entity_poly.pdbx_strand_id
1 'polypeptide(L)' 'MSNTLSDTPAASFTKQQRLLTPAAFREVFDAPERKIHQSHLMAFVRANEHAQPRVGMAITKRKVPT' A
#
# COMPACT_ATOMS: atom_id res chain seq x y z
N MET A 1 -21.09 -25.13 23.44
CA MET A 1 -21.14 -24.02 22.46
C MET A 1 -19.77 -23.93 21.81
N SER A 2 -19.56 -24.68 20.73
CA SER A 2 -18.27 -24.74 20.01
C SER A 2 -18.18 -23.50 19.11
N ASN A 3 -17.24 -22.60 19.39
CA ASN A 3 -17.05 -21.40 18.59
C ASN A 3 -16.27 -21.76 17.32
N THR A 4 -16.98 -22.02 16.23
CA THR A 4 -16.37 -22.28 14.92
C THR A 4 -15.85 -20.96 14.36
N LEU A 5 -14.57 -20.66 14.61
CA LEU A 5 -13.86 -19.62 13.89
C LEU A 5 -13.77 -20.07 12.43
N SER A 6 -14.61 -19.51 11.57
CA SER A 6 -14.54 -19.69 10.13
C SER A 6 -13.16 -19.23 9.66
N ASP A 7 -12.30 -20.19 9.36
CA ASP A 7 -10.93 -20.04 8.84
C ASP A 7 -10.99 -19.49 7.42
N THR A 8 -11.41 -18.23 7.30
CA THR A 8 -11.37 -17.51 6.03
C THR A 8 -9.92 -17.12 5.83
N PRO A 9 -9.21 -17.69 4.83
CA PRO A 9 -7.82 -17.35 4.63
C PRO A 9 -7.75 -15.85 4.38
N ALA A 10 -7.00 -15.15 5.24
CA ALA A 10 -6.84 -13.72 5.16
C ALA A 10 -6.44 -13.35 3.73
N ALA A 11 -7.31 -12.62 3.03
CA ALA A 11 -7.02 -12.15 1.68
C ALA A 11 -5.71 -11.35 1.74
N SER A 12 -4.65 -11.92 1.18
CA SER A 12 -3.30 -11.36 1.30
C SER A 12 -2.74 -11.12 -0.09
N PHE A 13 -2.12 -9.95 -0.26
CA PHE A 13 -1.41 -9.64 -1.49
C PHE A 13 -0.20 -10.55 -1.62
N THR A 14 0.05 -11.13 -2.78
CA THR A 14 1.30 -11.86 -3.03
C THR A 14 2.49 -10.88 -3.04
N LYS A 15 3.73 -11.40 -3.00
CA LYS A 15 4.93 -10.53 -3.08
C LYS A 15 4.92 -9.66 -4.35
N GLN A 16 4.44 -10.23 -5.45
CA GLN A 16 4.36 -9.57 -6.77
C GLN A 16 3.33 -8.44 -6.80
N GLN A 17 2.32 -8.49 -5.92
CA GLN A 17 1.28 -7.46 -5.78
C GLN A 17 1.65 -6.38 -4.77
N ARG A 18 2.88 -6.38 -4.23
CA ARG A 18 3.32 -5.43 -3.21
C ARG A 18 4.48 -4.55 -3.71
N LEU A 19 4.50 -3.29 -3.30
CA LEU A 19 5.70 -2.46 -3.35
C LEU A 19 6.55 -2.80 -2.11
N LEU A 20 7.74 -3.37 -2.32
CA LEU A 20 8.58 -3.89 -1.23
C LEU A 20 9.90 -3.12 -1.08
N THR A 21 10.42 -2.52 -2.16
CA THR A 21 11.74 -1.88 -2.17
C THR A 21 11.61 -0.36 -2.17
N PRO A 22 12.58 0.39 -1.59
CA PRO A 22 12.56 1.85 -1.64
C PRO A 22 12.46 2.42 -3.06
N ALA A 23 13.09 1.78 -4.04
CA ALA A 23 13.00 2.17 -5.45
C ALA A 23 11.55 2.10 -5.98
N ALA A 24 10.83 1.03 -5.66
CA ALA A 24 9.44 0.86 -6.08
C ALA A 24 8.50 1.91 -5.46
N PHE A 25 8.75 2.33 -4.21
CA PHE A 25 8.04 3.44 -3.60
C PHE A 25 8.39 4.79 -4.25
N ARG A 26 9.70 5.01 -4.50
CA ARG A 26 10.21 6.24 -5.11
C ARG A 26 9.59 6.51 -6.48
N GLU A 27 9.45 5.48 -7.32
CA GLU A 27 8.82 5.60 -8.64
C GLU A 27 7.41 6.21 -8.60
N VAL A 28 6.62 5.88 -7.57
CA VAL A 28 5.25 6.35 -7.42
C VAL A 28 5.20 7.71 -6.71
N PHE A 29 6.14 8.00 -5.80
CA PHE A 29 6.22 9.28 -5.11
C PHE A 29 6.81 10.42 -5.96
N ASP A 30 7.83 10.14 -6.77
CA ASP A 30 8.54 11.16 -7.55
C ASP A 30 7.75 11.61 -8.79
N ALA A 31 7.03 10.68 -9.44
CA ALA A 31 6.28 10.94 -10.67
C ALA A 31 4.87 10.32 -10.64
N PRO A 32 3.99 10.73 -9.71
CA PRO A 32 2.62 10.25 -9.67
C PRO A 32 1.82 10.80 -10.85
N GLU A 33 1.04 9.96 -11.50
CA GLU A 33 0.02 10.40 -12.47
C GLU A 33 -1.18 11.01 -11.75
N ARG A 34 -1.51 10.47 -10.56
CA ARG A 34 -2.56 11.02 -9.70
C ARG A 34 -2.12 11.02 -8.25
N LYS A 35 -2.46 12.11 -7.57
CA LYS A 35 -2.30 12.27 -6.12
C LYS A 35 -3.66 12.58 -5.53
N ILE A 36 -4.16 11.68 -4.70
CA ILE A 36 -5.45 11.84 -4.00
C ILE A 36 -5.12 12.11 -2.53
N HIS A 37 -5.61 13.24 -2.02
CA HIS A 37 -5.35 13.68 -0.65
C HIS A 37 -6.67 13.77 0.11
N GLN A 38 -6.75 13.07 1.24
CA GLN A 38 -7.86 13.06 2.19
C GLN A 38 -7.30 13.27 3.60
N SER A 39 -8.14 13.65 4.56
CA SER A 39 -7.72 13.99 5.92
C SER A 39 -6.88 12.92 6.64
N HIS A 40 -7.09 11.65 6.30
CA HIS A 40 -6.45 10.51 6.97
C HIS A 40 -5.67 9.59 6.02
N LEU A 41 -5.71 9.87 4.71
CA LEU A 41 -5.11 9.01 3.70
C LEU A 41 -4.64 9.84 2.52
N MET A 42 -3.44 9.52 2.05
CA MET A 42 -2.93 10.02 0.79
C MET A 42 -2.57 8.84 -0.10
N ALA A 43 -3.08 8.84 -1.33
CA ALA A 43 -2.79 7.83 -2.32
C ALA A 43 -2.05 8.45 -3.50
N PHE A 44 -0.99 7.78 -3.93
CA PHE A 44 -0.24 8.10 -5.14
C PHE A 44 -0.45 6.97 -6.12
N VAL A 45 -0.80 7.31 -7.35
CA VAL A 45 -1.12 6.35 -8.41
C VAL A 45 -0.28 6.67 -9.63
N ARG A 46 0.23 5.62 -10.25
CA ARG A 46 1.01 5.65 -11.49
C ARG A 46 0.67 4.43 -12.32
N ALA A 47 0.79 4.51 -13.64
CA ALA A 47 0.76 3.35 -14.50
C ALA A 47 1.82 2.33 -14.06
N ASN A 48 1.46 1.06 -14.15
CA ASN A 48 2.28 -0.04 -13.69
C ASN A 48 2.65 -0.90 -14.90
N GLU A 49 3.94 -1.07 -15.13
CA GLU A 49 4.47 -1.89 -16.24
C GLU A 49 4.50 -3.39 -15.91
N HIS A 50 4.16 -3.76 -14.68
CA HIS A 50 4.14 -5.16 -14.24
C HIS A 50 2.80 -5.82 -14.52
N ALA A 51 2.84 -7.15 -14.72
CA ALA A 51 1.66 -7.96 -15.00
C ALA A 51 0.58 -7.93 -13.90
N GLN A 52 0.95 -7.58 -12.67
CA GLN A 52 0.05 -7.52 -11.53
C GLN A 52 0.00 -6.10 -10.98
N PRO A 53 -1.18 -5.56 -10.64
CA PRO A 53 -1.28 -4.30 -9.91
C PRO A 53 -0.57 -4.44 -8.55
N ARG A 54 0.08 -3.37 -8.12
CA ARG A 54 0.91 -3.36 -6.91
C ARG A 54 0.46 -2.29 -5.93
N VAL A 55 0.53 -2.61 -4.64
CA VAL A 55 0.20 -1.68 -3.56
C VAL A 55 1.32 -1.61 -2.53
N GLY A 56 1.58 -0.42 -2.01
CA GLY A 56 2.49 -0.19 -0.90
C GLY A 56 1.82 0.73 0.12
N MET A 57 2.11 0.52 1.40
CA MET A 57 1.62 1.38 2.48
C MET A 57 2.81 2.03 3.17
N ALA A 58 2.84 3.36 3.17
CA ALA A 58 3.79 4.14 3.93
C ALA A 58 3.07 4.79 5.11
N ILE A 59 3.55 4.52 6.33
CA ILE A 59 3.04 5.14 7.56
C ILE A 59 4.13 6.07 8.06
N THR A 60 3.86 7.37 8.06
CA THR A 60 4.77 8.34 8.65
C THR A 60 4.85 8.11 10.16
N LYS A 61 6.04 8.16 10.74
CA LYS A 61 6.16 8.26 12.19
C LYS A 61 5.42 9.53 12.64
N ARG A 62 4.66 9.45 13.75
CA ARG A 62 4.05 10.65 14.36
C ARG A 62 5.14 11.69 14.52
N LYS A 63 4.90 12.89 13.99
CA LYS A 63 5.69 14.06 14.33
C LYS A 63 5.31 14.42 15.77
N VAL A 64 6.07 13.92 16.75
CA VAL A 64 5.98 14.43 18.13
C VAL A 64 6.55 15.85 18.05
N PRO A 65 5.77 16.91 18.31
CA PRO A 65 6.32 18.24 18.43
C PRO A 65 7.26 18.23 19.65
N THR A 66 8.53 18.53 19.44
CA THR A 66 9.48 18.82 20.53
C THR A 66 9.34 20.27 20.96
#